data_AF-A0A8S9SJ05-F1
#
_entry.id   AF-A0A8S9SJ05-F1
#
_cell.length_a   1.000
_cell.length_b   1.000
_cell.length_c   1.000
_cell.angle_alpha   90.00
_cell.angle_beta   90.00
_cell.angle_gamma   90.00
#
_symmetry.space_group_name_H-M   'P 1'
#
loop_
_entity.id
_entity.type
_entity.pdbx_description
1 polymer ?
#
loop_
_entity_poly.entity_id
_entity_poly.type
_entity_poly.pdbx_seq_one_letter_code
_entity_poly.pdbx_strand_id
1 'polypeptide(L)'
;MCRFLNRAALKTEEDLNHKDGSANNIWRLCTVQEVEDFKAILRLVPLWVAIIFVSTPIAMQTSLIVLQALVMDRGLGPHFKVPAGSLQVVIMTSASTFIIMNNWLVYPMYQKLTKKRLTPLQKVGIGQVFTILSMVVSAVVEAKRLKTVENNGHPMSVLWLFPPLVIVGIGEAFHFPGNIELFYGEFPESLRNTATSLTSLVIGISFYLSTALIDLIQRTTKWLPNDINSGRVDNV
;
A
#
# COMPACT_ATOMS: atom_id res chain seq x y z
N MET A 1 -23.23 3.03 -15.31
CA MET A 1 -22.19 4.07 -15.16
C MET A 1 -21.53 4.28 -16.52
N CYS A 2 -21.37 5.52 -16.99
CA CYS A 2 -20.74 5.88 -18.29
C CYS A 2 -21.45 5.45 -19.59
N ARG A 3 -22.78 5.62 -19.68
CA ARG A 3 -23.55 5.39 -20.93
C ARG A 3 -23.06 6.22 -22.13
N PHE A 4 -22.48 7.39 -21.87
CA PHE A 4 -21.95 8.27 -22.92
C PHE A 4 -20.81 7.64 -23.73
N LEU A 5 -20.04 6.72 -23.13
CA LEU A 5 -18.94 6.02 -23.82
C LEU A 5 -19.43 5.08 -24.93
N ASN A 6 -20.70 4.66 -24.91
CA ASN A 6 -21.30 3.91 -26.02
C ASN A 6 -21.22 4.66 -27.35
N ARG A 7 -21.14 6.00 -27.32
CA ARG A 7 -21.02 6.82 -28.52
C ARG A 7 -19.72 6.56 -29.28
N ALA A 8 -18.67 6.09 -28.62
CA ALA A 8 -17.40 5.74 -29.27
C ALA A 8 -17.48 4.45 -30.11
N ALA A 9 -18.51 3.63 -29.90
CA ALA A 9 -18.78 2.43 -30.71
C ALA A 9 -19.88 2.63 -31.77
N LEU A 10 -20.43 3.84 -31.90
CA LEU A 10 -21.42 4.15 -32.92
C LEU A 10 -20.72 4.40 -34.26
N LYS A 11 -21.17 3.70 -35.30
CA LYS A 11 -20.72 3.91 -36.66
C LYS A 11 -21.49 5.07 -37.27
N THR A 12 -20.80 6.14 -37.67
CA THR A 12 -21.38 7.25 -38.43
C THR A 12 -21.10 7.03 -39.92
N GLU A 13 -21.92 7.57 -40.83
CA GLU A 13 -21.70 7.39 -42.28
C GLU A 13 -20.34 7.92 -42.76
N GLU A 14 -19.80 8.96 -42.12
CA GLU A 14 -18.44 9.48 -42.37
C GLU A 14 -17.31 8.48 -42.06
N ASP A 15 -17.60 7.51 -41.18
CA ASP A 15 -16.65 6.52 -40.69
C ASP A 15 -16.60 5.27 -41.56
N LEU A 16 -17.46 5.15 -42.58
CA LEU A 16 -17.59 3.97 -43.41
C LEU A 16 -17.22 4.28 -44.87
N ASN A 17 -16.37 3.45 -45.46
CA ASN A 17 -16.09 3.52 -46.89
C ASN A 17 -17.34 3.13 -47.68
N HIS A 18 -17.88 4.05 -48.48
CA HIS A 18 -19.08 3.86 -49.30
C HIS A 18 -19.00 2.70 -50.32
N LYS A 19 -17.81 2.12 -50.56
CA LYS A 19 -17.60 1.03 -51.52
C LYS A 19 -17.65 -0.37 -50.89
N ASP A 20 -17.11 -0.53 -49.67
CA ASP A 20 -16.92 -1.86 -49.04
C ASP A 20 -17.44 -1.95 -47.59
N GLY A 21 -17.95 -0.85 -47.01
CA GLY A 21 -18.42 -0.81 -45.61
C GLY A 21 -17.30 -0.94 -44.56
N SER A 22 -16.02 -0.87 -44.98
CA SER A 22 -14.85 -0.88 -44.10
C SER A 22 -14.67 0.46 -43.39
N ALA A 23 -14.07 0.45 -42.20
CA ALA A 23 -13.84 1.68 -41.44
C ALA A 23 -12.87 2.61 -42.19
N ASN A 24 -13.31 3.83 -42.47
CA ASN A 24 -12.53 4.86 -43.15
C ASN A 24 -11.38 5.37 -42.26
N ASN A 25 -11.58 5.36 -40.93
CA ASN A 25 -10.54 5.73 -39.97
C ASN A 25 -10.56 4.79 -38.74
N ILE A 26 -9.64 3.82 -38.72
CA ILE A 26 -9.53 2.78 -37.69
C ILE A 26 -9.33 3.38 -36.29
N TRP A 27 -8.71 4.56 -36.19
CA TRP A 27 -8.45 5.26 -34.93
C TRP A 27 -9.66 5.99 -34.32
N ARG A 28 -10.75 6.16 -35.10
CA ARG A 28 -11.96 6.88 -34.67
C ARG A 28 -13.06 5.93 -34.18
N LEU A 29 -13.02 4.66 -34.58
CA LEU A 29 -13.99 3.64 -34.20
C LEU A 29 -13.44 2.72 -33.12
N CYS A 30 -14.08 2.69 -31.96
CA CYS A 30 -13.86 1.63 -30.99
C CYS A 30 -14.87 0.50 -31.21
N THR A 31 -14.43 -0.73 -31.04
CA THR A 31 -15.33 -1.87 -30.92
C THR A 31 -16.15 -1.77 -29.64
N VAL A 32 -17.33 -2.42 -29.63
CA VAL A 32 -18.16 -2.50 -28.41
C VAL A 32 -17.37 -3.15 -27.26
N GLN A 33 -16.51 -4.13 -27.57
CA GLN A 33 -15.66 -4.81 -26.61
C GLN A 33 -14.66 -3.85 -25.95
N GLU A 34 -13.95 -3.02 -26.73
CA GLU A 34 -13.01 -2.02 -26.18
C GLU A 34 -13.70 -1.00 -25.29
N VAL A 35 -14.92 -0.58 -25.64
CA VAL A 35 -15.72 0.35 -24.83
C VAL A 35 -16.18 -0.30 -23.52
N GLU A 36 -16.59 -1.57 -23.53
CA GLU A 36 -16.96 -2.29 -22.30
C GLU A 36 -15.74 -2.58 -21.43
N ASP A 37 -14.60 -2.94 -22.01
CA ASP A 37 -13.34 -3.17 -21.29
C ASP A 37 -12.86 -1.88 -20.60
N PHE A 38 -12.95 -0.73 -21.29
CA PHE A 38 -12.63 0.57 -20.69
C PHE A 38 -13.60 0.96 -19.57
N LYS A 39 -14.90 0.67 -19.72
CA LYS A 39 -15.85 0.86 -18.60
C LYS A 39 -15.55 -0.05 -17.43
N ALA A 40 -15.09 -1.27 -17.66
CA ALA A 40 -14.67 -2.17 -16.60
C ALA A 40 -13.50 -1.55 -15.81
N ILE A 41 -12.48 -1.00 -16.50
CA ILE A 41 -11.39 -0.25 -15.84
C ILE A 41 -11.93 0.93 -15.03
N LEU A 42 -12.85 1.73 -15.57
CA LEU A 42 -13.43 2.87 -14.84
C LEU A 42 -14.18 2.45 -13.57
N ARG A 43 -14.73 1.23 -13.52
CA ARG A 43 -15.35 0.67 -12.30
C ARG A 43 -14.31 0.33 -11.23
N LEU A 44 -13.04 0.17 -11.59
CA LEU A 44 -11.95 -0.09 -10.65
C LEU A 44 -11.40 1.18 -10.00
N VAL A 45 -11.68 2.36 -10.57
CA VAL A 45 -11.16 3.64 -10.04
C VAL A 45 -11.49 3.85 -8.55
N PRO A 46 -12.71 3.59 -8.05
CA PRO A 46 -12.99 3.73 -6.61
C PRO A 46 -12.18 2.77 -5.73
N LEU A 47 -11.96 1.53 -6.20
CA LEU A 47 -11.12 0.56 -5.51
C LEU A 47 -9.67 1.07 -5.44
N TRP A 48 -9.17 1.64 -6.55
CA TRP A 48 -7.82 2.16 -6.64
C TRP A 48 -7.62 3.38 -5.72
N VAL A 49 -8.60 4.29 -5.68
CA VAL A 49 -8.62 5.39 -4.72
C VAL A 49 -8.60 4.87 -3.28
N ALA A 50 -9.40 3.85 -2.95
CA ALA A 50 -9.38 3.25 -1.61
C ALA A 50 -8.01 2.64 -1.26
N ILE A 51 -7.36 1.96 -2.20
CA ILE A 51 -6.03 1.38 -2.01
C ILE A 51 -4.99 2.48 -1.78
N ILE A 52 -5.07 3.61 -2.49
CA ILE A 52 -4.20 4.77 -2.26
C ILE A 52 -4.33 5.25 -0.81
N PHE A 53 -5.56 5.48 -0.34
CA PHE A 53 -5.81 5.93 1.04
C PHE A 53 -5.30 4.93 2.08
N VAL A 54 -5.44 3.64 1.85
CA VAL A 54 -4.96 2.58 2.74
C VAL A 54 -3.42 2.48 2.73
N SER A 55 -2.79 2.75 1.59
CA SER A 55 -1.34 2.66 1.41
C SER A 55 -0.58 3.83 2.02
N THR A 56 -1.19 5.03 2.08
CA THR A 56 -0.54 6.23 2.62
C THR A 56 -0.06 6.04 4.08
N PRO A 57 -0.87 5.55 5.04
CA PRO A 57 -0.40 5.26 6.40
C PRO A 57 0.77 4.28 6.47
N ILE A 58 0.77 3.25 5.62
CA ILE A 58 1.85 2.24 5.56
C ILE A 58 3.17 2.88 5.12
N ALA A 59 3.11 3.74 4.09
CA ALA A 59 4.27 4.48 3.62
C ALA A 59 4.81 5.43 4.69
N MET A 60 3.94 6.19 5.35
CA MET A 60 4.33 7.09 6.45
C MET A 60 4.98 6.33 7.61
N GLN A 61 4.39 5.21 8.01
CA GLN A 61 4.92 4.37 9.08
C GLN A 61 6.34 3.85 8.77
N THR A 62 6.57 3.39 7.54
CA THR A 62 7.90 2.91 7.11
C THR A 62 8.95 4.02 7.23
N SER A 63 8.62 5.24 6.80
CA SER A 63 9.52 6.40 6.95
C SER A 63 9.79 6.75 8.41
N LEU A 64 8.76 6.77 9.26
CA LEU A 64 8.89 7.09 10.68
C LEU A 64 9.77 6.08 11.44
N ILE A 65 9.69 4.79 11.10
CA ILE A 65 10.51 3.76 11.72
C ILE A 65 12.00 3.95 11.42
N VAL A 66 12.36 4.29 10.17
CA VAL A 66 13.76 4.57 9.79
C VAL A 66 14.27 5.79 10.55
N LEU A 67 13.43 6.82 10.65
CA LEU A 67 13.69 8.04 11.40
C LEU A 67 13.93 7.74 12.90
N GLN A 68 13.05 6.97 13.55
CA GLN A 68 13.22 6.50 14.93
C GLN A 68 14.54 5.74 15.11
N ALA A 69 14.88 4.85 14.17
CA ALA A 69 16.10 4.06 14.25
C ALA A 69 17.39 4.90 14.16
N LEU A 70 17.37 6.02 13.43
CA LEU A 70 18.54 6.90 13.29
C LEU A 70 18.93 7.58 14.60
N VAL A 71 17.96 7.84 15.48
CA VAL A 71 18.16 8.51 16.79
C VAL A 71 18.30 7.52 17.95
N MET A 72 18.29 6.22 17.67
CA MET A 72 18.46 5.14 18.66
C MET A 72 19.87 4.57 18.64
N ASP A 73 20.25 3.89 19.72
CA ASP A 73 21.50 3.13 19.76
C ASP A 73 21.37 1.86 18.91
N ARG A 74 22.11 1.84 17.81
CA ARG A 74 22.14 0.75 16.84
C ARG A 74 23.24 -0.28 17.11
N GLY A 75 23.96 -0.16 18.22
CA GLY A 75 24.93 -1.16 18.66
C GLY A 75 24.27 -2.49 19.02
N LEU A 76 24.68 -3.58 18.35
CA LEU A 76 24.41 -4.94 18.82
C LEU A 76 25.72 -5.53 19.32
N GLY A 77 25.99 -5.33 20.60
CA GLY A 77 27.26 -5.68 21.22
C GLY A 77 28.38 -4.66 20.93
N PRO A 78 29.64 -5.01 21.26
CA PRO A 78 30.74 -4.04 21.30
C PRO A 78 31.29 -3.61 19.93
N HIS A 79 31.02 -4.36 18.85
CA HIS A 79 31.70 -4.15 17.55
C HIS A 79 30.77 -4.02 16.35
N PHE A 80 29.46 -4.22 16.52
CA PHE A 80 28.53 -4.21 15.39
C PHE A 80 27.49 -3.12 15.55
N LYS A 81 27.36 -2.26 14.53
CA LYS A 81 26.34 -1.22 14.47
C LYS A 81 25.43 -1.47 13.28
N VAL A 82 24.15 -1.76 13.56
CA VAL A 82 23.15 -2.06 12.55
C VAL A 82 22.85 -0.81 11.73
N PRO A 83 22.86 -0.86 10.39
CA PRO A 83 22.34 0.22 9.56
C PRO A 83 20.84 0.46 9.81
N ALA A 84 20.40 1.72 9.94
CA ALA A 84 18.97 2.00 10.19
C ALA A 84 18.07 1.40 9.09
N GLY A 85 18.50 1.46 7.83
CA GLY A 85 17.75 0.89 6.70
C GLY A 85 17.68 -0.64 6.70
N SER A 86 18.60 -1.36 7.37
CA SER A 86 18.55 -2.83 7.40
C SER A 86 17.48 -3.37 8.36
N LEU A 87 16.83 -2.52 9.15
CA LEU A 87 15.68 -2.93 9.97
C LEU A 87 14.50 -3.41 9.12
N GLN A 88 14.41 -3.00 7.85
CA GLN A 88 13.40 -3.49 6.92
C GLN A 88 13.47 -5.01 6.72
N VAL A 89 14.65 -5.62 6.93
CA VAL A 89 14.82 -7.08 6.87
C VAL A 89 13.91 -7.78 7.88
N VAL A 90 13.65 -7.18 9.04
CA VAL A 90 12.74 -7.74 10.06
C VAL A 90 11.31 -7.83 9.53
N ILE A 91 10.87 -6.80 8.78
CA ILE A 91 9.54 -6.81 8.15
C ILE A 91 9.50 -7.89 7.08
N MET A 92 10.52 -7.98 6.22
CA MET A 92 10.54 -8.96 5.12
C MET A 92 10.57 -10.40 5.64
N THR A 93 11.35 -10.69 6.68
CA THR A 93 11.42 -12.03 7.29
C THR A 93 10.11 -12.37 7.99
N SER A 94 9.57 -11.45 8.81
CA SER A 94 8.27 -11.62 9.46
C SER A 94 7.17 -11.88 8.43
N ALA A 95 7.04 -11.03 7.41
CA ALA A 95 6.06 -11.20 6.34
C ALA A 95 6.19 -12.55 5.64
N SER A 96 7.42 -12.96 5.29
CA SER A 96 7.65 -14.25 4.63
C SER A 96 7.20 -15.44 5.49
N THR A 97 7.56 -15.43 6.78
CA THR A 97 7.14 -16.46 7.73
C THR A 97 5.62 -16.50 7.90
N PHE A 98 4.99 -15.34 8.06
CA PHE A 98 3.54 -15.25 8.24
C PHE A 98 2.76 -15.56 6.97
N ILE A 99 3.29 -15.31 5.76
CA ILE A 99 2.66 -15.75 4.50
C ILE A 99 2.59 -17.28 4.46
N ILE A 100 3.68 -17.97 4.79
CA ILE A 100 3.71 -19.43 4.83
C ILE A 100 2.71 -19.94 5.88
N MET A 101 2.74 -19.36 7.08
CA MET A 101 1.81 -19.71 8.15
C MET A 101 0.35 -19.45 7.77
N ASN A 102 0.06 -18.34 7.07
CA ASN A 102 -1.28 -17.99 6.63
C ASN A 102 -1.83 -19.03 5.65
N ASN A 103 -1.00 -19.43 4.68
CA ASN A 103 -1.38 -20.41 3.66
C ASN A 103 -1.60 -21.81 4.24
N TRP A 104 -0.76 -22.23 5.18
CA TRP A 104 -0.78 -23.60 5.71
C TRP A 104 -1.69 -23.79 6.92
N LEU A 105 -1.86 -22.75 7.74
CA LEU A 105 -2.57 -22.84 9.02
C LEU A 105 -3.80 -21.94 9.07
N VAL A 106 -3.63 -20.63 8.86
CA VAL A 106 -4.70 -19.65 9.13
C VAL A 106 -5.87 -19.80 8.16
N TYR A 107 -5.60 -19.83 6.85
CA TYR A 107 -6.66 -19.93 5.84
C TYR A 107 -7.39 -21.27 5.88
N PRO A 108 -6.71 -22.44 5.97
CA PRO A 108 -7.40 -23.73 6.11
C PRO A 108 -8.22 -23.82 7.39
N MET A 109 -7.71 -23.32 8.52
CA MET A 109 -8.43 -23.31 9.80
C MET A 109 -9.67 -22.41 9.73
N TYR A 110 -9.53 -21.20 9.18
CA TYR A 110 -10.66 -20.29 8.97
C TYR A 110 -11.73 -20.93 8.08
N GLN A 111 -11.33 -21.60 7.01
CA GLN A 111 -12.26 -22.30 6.12
C GLN A 111 -12.94 -23.49 6.84
N LYS A 112 -12.21 -24.22 7.68
CA LYS A 112 -12.78 -25.33 8.48
C LYS A 112 -13.81 -24.83 9.50
N LEU A 113 -13.54 -23.71 10.15
CA LEU A 113 -14.41 -23.15 11.20
C LEU A 113 -15.63 -22.44 10.61
N THR A 114 -15.41 -21.58 9.61
CA THR A 114 -16.44 -20.67 9.08
C THR A 114 -17.15 -21.24 7.84
N LYS A 115 -16.65 -22.35 7.29
CA LYS A 115 -17.07 -22.96 6.01
C LYS A 115 -17.03 -22.01 4.81
N LYS A 116 -16.35 -20.87 4.95
CA LYS A 116 -16.21 -19.81 3.93
C LYS A 116 -14.73 -19.48 3.73
N ARG A 117 -14.37 -19.08 2.52
CA ARG A 117 -13.03 -18.56 2.23
C ARG A 117 -12.93 -17.12 2.70
N LEU A 118 -11.75 -16.73 3.15
CA LEU A 118 -11.47 -15.34 3.52
C LEU A 118 -11.44 -14.51 2.24
N THR A 119 -12.30 -13.50 2.16
CA THR A 119 -12.38 -12.65 0.96
C THR A 119 -11.13 -11.78 0.84
N PRO A 120 -10.74 -11.38 -0.39
CA PRO A 120 -9.57 -10.52 -0.59
C PRO A 120 -9.65 -9.20 0.19
N LEU A 121 -10.83 -8.59 0.24
CA LEU A 121 -11.07 -7.37 1.01
C LEU A 121 -10.93 -7.57 2.53
N GLN A 122 -11.34 -8.73 3.06
CA GLN A 122 -11.13 -9.07 4.46
C GLN A 122 -9.64 -9.24 4.79
N LYS A 123 -8.85 -9.85 3.89
CA LYS A 123 -7.39 -9.97 4.05
C LYS A 123 -6.75 -8.57 4.14
N VAL A 124 -7.09 -7.69 3.21
CA VAL A 124 -6.62 -6.28 3.23
C VAL A 124 -7.03 -5.58 4.52
N GLY A 125 -8.28 -5.73 4.96
CA GLY A 125 -8.77 -5.15 6.21
C GLY A 125 -8.03 -5.65 7.46
N ILE A 126 -7.75 -6.96 7.54
CA ILE A 126 -6.97 -7.55 8.63
C ILE A 126 -5.55 -6.97 8.63
N GLY A 127 -4.92 -6.87 7.46
CA GLY A 127 -3.61 -6.24 7.31
C GLY A 127 -3.59 -4.82 7.87
N GLN A 128 -4.62 -4.03 7.55
CA GLN A 128 -4.74 -2.65 8.02
C GLN A 128 -4.89 -2.54 9.54
N VAL A 129 -5.61 -3.47 10.18
CA VAL A 129 -5.71 -3.52 11.65
C VAL A 129 -4.33 -3.74 12.28
N PHE A 130 -3.50 -4.62 11.72
CA PHE A 130 -2.13 -4.82 12.19
C PHE A 130 -1.23 -3.60 11.95
N THR A 131 -1.38 -2.91 10.83
CA THR A 131 -0.68 -1.63 10.58
C THR A 131 -0.99 -0.61 11.68
N ILE A 132 -2.27 -0.41 12.00
CA ILE A 132 -2.70 0.52 13.07
C ILE A 132 -2.13 0.08 14.42
N LEU A 133 -2.23 -1.21 14.74
CA LEU A 133 -1.68 -1.75 15.98
C LEU A 133 -0.17 -1.51 16.09
N SER A 134 0.57 -1.74 15.00
CA SER A 134 2.00 -1.48 14.95
C SER A 134 2.32 0.00 15.15
N MET A 135 1.51 0.90 14.58
CA MET A 135 1.68 2.34 14.76
C MET A 135 1.48 2.76 16.23
N VAL A 136 0.47 2.20 16.90
CA VAL A 136 0.26 2.41 18.34
C VAL A 136 1.47 1.92 19.16
N VAL A 137 1.98 0.73 18.85
CA VAL A 137 3.16 0.18 19.54
C VAL A 137 4.40 1.05 19.29
N SER A 138 4.61 1.52 18.06
CA SER A 138 5.70 2.43 17.71
C SER A 138 5.59 3.77 18.45
N ALA A 139 4.39 4.33 18.58
CA ALA A 139 4.16 5.56 19.35
C ALA A 139 4.49 5.37 20.84
N VAL A 140 4.13 4.22 21.43
CA VAL A 140 4.50 3.90 22.82
C VAL A 140 6.02 3.76 22.98
N VAL A 141 6.70 3.12 22.02
CA VAL A 141 8.16 3.01 22.01
C VAL A 141 8.81 4.39 21.93
N GLU A 142 8.27 5.28 21.10
CA GLU A 142 8.77 6.64 20.95
C GLU A 142 8.55 7.48 22.21
N ALA A 143 7.37 7.40 22.82
CA ALA A 143 7.09 8.07 24.09
C ALA A 143 8.06 7.61 25.20
N LYS A 144 8.41 6.32 25.22
CA LYS A 144 9.41 5.77 26.14
C LYS A 144 10.82 6.26 25.79
N ARG A 145 11.17 6.35 24.51
CA ARG A 145 12.46 6.86 24.03
C ARG A 145 12.69 8.29 24.49
N LEU A 146 11.70 9.17 24.29
CA LEU A 146 11.77 10.58 24.70
C LEU A 146 12.01 10.72 26.20
N LYS A 147 11.23 10.03 27.03
CA LYS A 147 11.43 10.03 28.49
C LYS A 147 12.80 9.52 28.92
N THR A 148 13.35 8.53 28.21
CA THR A 148 14.67 7.96 28.53
C THR A 148 15.79 8.95 28.19
N VAL A 149 15.69 9.64 27.06
CA VAL A 149 16.66 10.66 26.65
C VAL A 149 16.61 11.86 27.59
N GLU A 150 15.42 12.29 28.00
CA GLU A 150 15.24 13.41 28.94
C GLU A 150 15.82 13.11 30.34
N ASN A 151 15.63 11.89 30.85
CA ASN A 151 16.08 11.53 32.19
C ASN A 151 17.56 11.12 32.28
N ASN A 152 18.06 10.37 31.28
CA ASN A 152 19.35 9.69 31.39
C ASN A 152 20.39 10.19 30.38
N GLY A 153 20.00 11.02 29.40
CA GLY A 153 20.90 11.53 28.35
C GLY A 153 21.44 10.46 27.37
N HIS A 154 21.07 9.19 27.54
CA HIS A 154 21.56 8.07 26.73
C HIS A 154 20.52 7.58 25.72
N PRO A 155 20.93 7.27 24.48
CA PRO A 155 20.03 6.76 23.45
C PRO A 155 19.52 5.35 23.80
N MET A 156 18.24 5.11 23.55
CA MET A 156 17.58 3.82 23.75
C MET A 156 17.99 2.81 22.67
N SER A 157 18.11 1.53 23.02
CA SER A 157 18.49 0.48 22.06
C SER A 157 17.46 0.29 20.95
N VAL A 158 17.94 0.13 19.71
CA VAL A 158 17.14 -0.11 18.50
C VAL A 158 16.29 -1.39 18.57
N LEU A 159 16.63 -2.33 19.44
CA LEU A 159 15.88 -3.58 19.65
C LEU A 159 14.42 -3.34 20.06
N TRP A 160 14.10 -2.18 20.64
CA TRP A 160 12.74 -1.80 20.97
C TRP A 160 11.85 -1.51 19.73
N LEU A 161 12.43 -1.36 18.54
CA LEU A 161 11.68 -1.28 17.29
C LEU A 161 11.31 -2.67 16.75
N PHE A 162 11.85 -3.75 17.31
CA PHE A 162 11.56 -5.10 16.83
C PHE A 162 10.07 -5.49 16.95
N PRO A 163 9.37 -5.24 18.08
CA PRO A 163 7.95 -5.54 18.19
C PRO A 163 7.07 -4.85 17.13
N PRO A 164 7.12 -3.51 16.92
CA PRO A 164 6.30 -2.89 15.88
C PRO A 164 6.69 -3.38 14.48
N LEU A 165 7.98 -3.60 14.19
CA LEU A 165 8.43 -4.14 12.89
C LEU A 165 7.85 -5.52 12.59
N VAL A 166 7.83 -6.42 13.58
CA VAL A 166 7.23 -7.76 13.43
C VAL A 166 5.74 -7.64 13.13
N ILE A 167 5.01 -6.77 13.85
CA ILE A 167 3.57 -6.55 13.64
C ILE A 167 3.30 -5.99 12.23
N VAL A 168 4.14 -5.08 11.72
CA VAL A 168 4.04 -4.63 10.31
C VAL A 168 4.19 -5.82 9.36
N GLY A 169 5.18 -6.68 9.58
CA GLY A 169 5.37 -7.89 8.75
C GLY A 169 4.16 -8.83 8.77
N ILE A 170 3.50 -9.00 9.93
CA ILE A 170 2.23 -9.75 10.02
C ILE A 170 1.15 -9.09 9.15
N GLY A 171 1.01 -7.77 9.24
CA GLY A 171 0.06 -7.01 8.42
C GLY A 171 0.30 -7.19 6.92
N GLU A 172 1.56 -7.07 6.49
CA GLU A 172 1.98 -7.26 5.09
C GLU A 172 1.66 -8.67 4.56
N ALA A 173 1.76 -9.69 5.41
CA ALA A 173 1.42 -11.07 5.04
C ALA A 173 -0.06 -11.27 4.67
N PHE A 174 -0.96 -10.39 5.13
CA PHE A 174 -2.35 -10.35 4.70
C PHE A 174 -2.60 -9.34 3.59
N HIS A 175 -1.96 -8.17 3.68
CA HIS A 175 -2.16 -7.04 2.79
C HIS A 175 -1.70 -7.35 1.35
N PHE A 176 -0.48 -7.86 1.19
CA PHE A 176 0.12 -8.08 -0.13
C PHE A 176 -0.65 -9.13 -0.96
N PRO A 177 -0.95 -10.35 -0.45
CA PRO A 177 -1.75 -11.31 -1.20
C PRO A 177 -3.20 -10.84 -1.42
N GLY A 178 -3.79 -10.14 -0.44
CA GLY A 178 -5.16 -9.62 -0.54
C GLY A 178 -5.31 -8.58 -1.64
N ASN A 179 -4.35 -7.66 -1.76
CA ASN A 179 -4.32 -6.67 -2.84
C ASN A 179 -4.16 -7.34 -4.20
N ILE A 180 -3.22 -8.29 -4.34
CA ILE A 180 -3.03 -9.03 -5.59
C ILE A 180 -4.33 -9.72 -6.01
N GLU A 181 -5.00 -10.41 -5.08
CA GLU A 181 -6.25 -11.12 -5.37
C GLU A 181 -7.40 -10.16 -5.74
N LEU A 182 -7.50 -8.99 -5.09
CA LEU A 182 -8.44 -7.93 -5.47
C LEU A 182 -8.15 -7.37 -6.86
N PHE A 183 -6.89 -7.02 -7.14
CA PHE A 183 -6.50 -6.45 -8.42
C PHE A 183 -6.77 -7.45 -9.56
N TYR A 184 -6.27 -8.68 -9.46
CA TYR A 184 -6.46 -9.66 -10.51
C TYR A 184 -7.90 -10.15 -10.65
N GLY A 185 -8.68 -10.16 -9.57
CA GLY A 185 -10.08 -10.60 -9.58
C GLY A 185 -11.03 -9.65 -10.31
N GLU A 186 -10.69 -8.36 -10.34
CA GLU A 186 -11.55 -7.32 -10.92
C GLU A 186 -11.10 -6.86 -12.32
N PHE A 187 -9.94 -7.31 -12.81
CA PHE A 187 -9.46 -6.96 -14.15
C PHE A 187 -10.12 -7.82 -15.25
N PRO A 188 -10.57 -7.22 -16.37
CA PRO A 188 -11.06 -7.98 -17.52
C PRO A 188 -9.94 -8.82 -18.15
N GLU A 189 -10.25 -10.05 -18.56
CA GLU A 189 -9.27 -11.01 -19.08
C GLU A 189 -8.52 -10.49 -20.32
N SER A 190 -9.21 -9.73 -21.19
CA SER A 190 -8.66 -9.12 -22.40
C SER A 190 -7.53 -8.12 -22.12
N LEU A 191 -7.52 -7.52 -20.93
CA LEU A 191 -6.54 -6.50 -20.53
C LEU A 191 -5.52 -7.01 -19.50
N ARG A 192 -5.46 -8.32 -19.24
CA ARG A 192 -4.53 -8.89 -18.27
C ARG A 192 -3.06 -8.55 -18.57
N ASN A 193 -2.70 -8.46 -19.85
CA ASN A 193 -1.34 -8.06 -20.27
C ASN A 193 -1.05 -6.56 -20.04
N THR A 194 -2.10 -5.71 -20.03
CA THR A 194 -2.00 -4.26 -19.78
C THR A 194 -2.16 -3.92 -18.29
N ALA A 195 -2.68 -4.86 -17.49
CA ALA A 195 -2.97 -4.68 -16.07
C ALA A 195 -1.72 -4.31 -15.25
N THR A 196 -0.57 -4.90 -15.56
CA THR A 196 0.71 -4.61 -14.89
C THR A 196 1.19 -3.18 -15.15
N SER A 197 1.08 -2.70 -16.39
CA SER A 197 1.43 -1.32 -16.76
C SER A 197 0.49 -0.31 -16.09
N LEU A 198 -0.81 -0.59 -16.08
CA LEU A 198 -1.79 0.29 -15.43
C LEU A 198 -1.59 0.32 -13.91
N THR A 199 -1.29 -0.82 -13.30
CA THR A 199 -1.01 -0.92 -11.85
C THR A 199 0.24 -0.10 -11.50
N SER A 200 1.30 -0.20 -12.30
CA SER A 200 2.51 0.61 -12.12
C SER A 200 2.24 2.11 -12.21
N LEU A 201 1.40 2.54 -13.15
CA LEU A 201 0.99 3.94 -13.29
C LEU A 201 0.36 4.45 -12.00
N VAL A 202 -0.53 3.66 -11.40
CA VAL A 202 -1.26 4.10 -10.20
C VAL A 202 -0.47 4.01 -8.92
N ILE A 203 0.43 3.03 -8.81
CA ILE A 203 1.47 3.08 -7.77
C ILE A 203 2.28 4.38 -7.90
N GLY A 204 2.68 4.77 -9.12
CA GLY A 204 3.37 6.04 -9.38
C GLY A 204 2.57 7.25 -8.91
N ILE A 205 1.29 7.36 -9.30
CA ILE A 205 0.39 8.44 -8.85
C ILE A 205 0.25 8.46 -7.33
N SER A 206 0.20 7.28 -6.69
CA SER A 206 0.12 7.14 -5.23
C SER A 206 1.34 7.74 -4.52
N PHE A 207 2.55 7.50 -5.06
CA PHE A 207 3.78 8.06 -4.50
C PHE A 207 3.83 9.58 -4.63
N TYR A 208 3.45 10.13 -5.78
CA TYR A 208 3.36 11.59 -5.97
C TYR A 208 2.35 12.23 -5.01
N LEU A 209 1.17 11.63 -4.87
CA LEU A 209 0.15 12.16 -3.95
C LEU A 209 0.59 12.07 -2.49
N SER A 210 1.23 10.97 -2.10
CA SER A 210 1.79 10.81 -0.75
C SER A 210 2.85 11.86 -0.45
N THR A 211 3.73 12.16 -1.43
CA THR A 211 4.75 13.21 -1.30
C THR A 211 4.11 14.59 -1.17
N ALA A 212 3.08 14.88 -1.96
CA ALA A 212 2.34 16.14 -1.87
C ALA A 212 1.61 16.30 -0.53
N LEU A 213 1.05 15.22 0.02
CA LEU A 213 0.45 15.23 1.35
C LEU A 213 1.49 15.48 2.44
N ILE A 214 2.67 14.86 2.36
CA ILE A 214 3.76 15.12 3.29
C ILE A 214 4.19 16.59 3.21
N ASP A 215 4.46 17.13 2.02
CA ASP A 215 4.83 18.55 1.84
C ASP A 215 3.74 19.49 2.39
N LEU A 216 2.47 19.18 2.15
CA LEU A 216 1.35 19.94 2.71
C LEU A 216 1.34 19.91 4.24
N ILE A 217 1.52 18.73 4.85
CA ILE A 217 1.59 18.58 6.32
C ILE A 217 2.78 19.36 6.88
N GLN A 218 3.95 19.28 6.23
CA GLN A 218 5.15 20.02 6.65
C GLN A 218 4.98 21.54 6.59
N ARG A 219 4.25 22.05 5.59
CA ARG A 219 3.96 23.49 5.46
C ARG A 219 2.89 23.98 6.43
N THR A 220 1.90 23.15 6.73
CA THR A 220 0.71 23.54 7.52
C THR A 220 0.87 23.27 9.00
N THR A 221 1.65 22.25 9.38
CA THR A 221 1.80 21.83 10.78
C THR A 221 3.25 21.88 11.23
N LYS A 222 3.48 22.33 12.47
CA LYS A 222 4.78 22.20 13.15
C LYS A 222 5.06 20.76 13.63
N TRP A 223 4.21 19.82 13.26
CA TRP A 223 4.24 18.44 13.75
C TRP A 223 5.36 17.61 13.11
N LEU A 224 5.68 17.88 11.83
CA LEU A 224 6.70 17.17 11.06
C LEU A 224 7.76 18.13 10.47
N PRO A 225 8.58 18.80 11.29
CA PRO A 225 9.67 19.65 10.81
C PRO A 225 10.79 18.82 10.14
N ASN A 226 11.62 19.48 9.33
CA ASN A 226 12.73 18.86 8.59
C ASN A 226 13.80 18.21 9.51
N ASP A 227 13.91 18.69 10.76
CA ASP A 227 14.73 18.04 11.79
C ASP A 227 13.85 17.11 12.64
N ILE A 228 14.09 15.81 12.49
CA ILE A 228 13.39 14.75 13.20
C ILE A 228 13.39 14.94 14.74
N ASN A 229 14.44 15.55 15.30
CA ASN A 229 14.55 15.77 16.75
C ASN A 229 13.55 16.81 17.28
N SER A 230 12.96 17.60 16.38
CA SER A 230 11.94 18.59 16.70
C SER A 230 10.53 18.15 16.32
N GLY A 231 10.37 16.94 15.75
CA GLY A 231 9.08 16.37 15.40
C GLY A 231 8.32 15.85 16.61
N ARG A 232 7.04 16.19 16.71
CA ARG A 232 6.16 15.78 17.82
C ARG A 232 5.37 14.53 17.48
N VAL A 233 6.07 13.48 17.06
CA VAL A 233 5.48 12.15 16.76
C VAL A 233 4.90 11.50 18.02
N ASP A 234 5.20 12.03 19.20
CA ASP A 234 4.67 11.65 20.51
C ASP A 234 3.22 12.08 20.78
N ASN A 235 2.66 12.97 19.95
CA ASN A 235 1.39 13.63 20.18
C ASN A 235 0.21 13.05 19.37
N VAL A 236 0.35 11.82 18.84
CA VAL A 236 -0.69 11.07 18.11
C VAL A 236 -1.51 10.18 19.03
#